data_AF-A0A8T5TAY3-F1
#
_entry.id   AF-A0A8T5TAY3-F1
#
_cell.length_a   1.000
_cell.length_b   1.000
_cell.length_c   1.000
_cell.angle_alpha   90.00
_cell.angle_beta   90.00
_cell.angle_gamma   90.00
#
_symmetry.space_group_name_H-M   'P 1'
#
loop_
_entity.id
_entity.type
_entity.pdbx_description
1 polymer ?
#
loop_
_entity_poly.entity_id
_entity_poly.type
_entity_poly.pdbx_seq_one_letter_code
_entity_poly.pdbx_strand_id
1 'polypeptide(L)'
;MSNISPLNVITNLKSVAIWMHNVIKAYESGAIPKKTASALSKRTLKKFSKYIPNPEERENYDKLLDLFSSLSTVDRADGNFEKFYLGSLKEELDTLLESLEVA
;
A
#
# COMPACT_ATOMS: atom_id res chain seq x y z
N MET A 1 -14.64 7.40 -12.77
CA MET A 1 -13.86 8.01 -11.68
C MET A 1 -13.66 6.94 -10.62
N SER A 2 -12.42 6.58 -10.31
CA SER A 2 -12.12 5.56 -9.30
C SER A 2 -12.32 6.16 -7.90
N ASN A 3 -13.35 5.74 -7.18
CA ASN A 3 -13.65 6.18 -5.80
C ASN A 3 -12.72 5.49 -4.79
N ILE A 4 -11.41 5.64 -4.94
CA ILE A 4 -10.46 5.13 -3.94
C ILE A 4 -10.36 6.16 -2.82
N SER A 5 -10.90 5.80 -1.66
CA SER A 5 -10.83 6.58 -0.42
C SER A 5 -9.82 5.97 0.54
N PRO A 6 -9.22 6.75 1.46
CA PRO A 6 -8.39 6.18 2.53
C PRO A 6 -9.20 5.16 3.34
N LEU A 7 -8.54 4.12 3.85
CA LEU A 7 -9.21 3.19 4.77
C LEU A 7 -9.62 3.94 6.04
N ASN A 8 -10.91 3.88 6.37
CA ASN A 8 -11.44 4.47 7.59
C ASN A 8 -11.42 3.51 8.77
N VAL A 9 -11.55 2.22 8.49
CA VAL A 9 -11.50 1.13 9.46
C VAL A 9 -10.50 0.11 8.94
N ILE A 10 -9.63 -0.38 9.83
CA ILE A 10 -8.64 -1.41 9.53
C ILE A 10 -9.04 -2.64 10.34
N THR A 11 -9.54 -3.66 9.64
CA THR A 11 -10.07 -4.88 10.27
C THR A 11 -9.05 -6.02 10.27
N ASN A 12 -8.21 -6.11 9.24
CA ASN A 12 -7.14 -7.11 9.12
C ASN A 12 -6.08 -6.65 8.10
N LEU A 13 -4.92 -7.29 8.12
CA LEU A 13 -3.79 -6.97 7.23
C LEU A 13 -4.13 -7.22 5.75
N LYS A 14 -4.91 -8.26 5.44
CA LYS A 14 -5.34 -8.57 4.06
C LYS A 14 -6.11 -7.42 3.42
N SER A 15 -7.06 -6.82 4.13
CA SER A 15 -7.83 -5.68 3.65
C SER A 15 -6.96 -4.46 3.34
N VAL A 16 -5.90 -4.28 4.13
CA VAL A 16 -4.92 -3.20 3.97
C VAL A 16 -4.05 -3.45 2.74
N ALA A 17 -3.56 -4.68 2.57
CA ALA A 17 -2.78 -5.09 1.41
C ALA A 17 -3.59 -4.95 0.11
N ILE A 18 -4.84 -5.42 0.08
CA ILE A 18 -5.75 -5.29 -1.06
C ILE A 18 -5.99 -3.81 -1.41
N TRP A 19 -6.23 -2.97 -0.40
CA TRP A 19 -6.41 -1.54 -0.61
C TRP A 19 -5.19 -0.91 -1.26
N MET A 20 -3.99 -1.23 -0.75
CA MET A 20 -2.74 -0.68 -1.29
C MET A 20 -2.52 -1.12 -2.74
N HIS A 21 -2.84 -2.38 -3.06
CA HIS A 21 -2.76 -2.91 -4.42
C HIS A 21 -3.70 -2.17 -5.37
N ASN A 22 -4.92 -1.85 -4.92
CA ASN A 22 -5.87 -1.07 -5.71
C ASN A 22 -5.40 0.38 -5.94
N VAL A 23 -4.72 1.00 -4.96
CA VAL A 23 -4.12 2.33 -5.13
C VAL A 23 -3.03 2.29 -6.19
N ILE A 24 -2.14 1.30 -6.15
CA ILE A 24 -1.06 1.12 -7.14
C ILE A 24 -1.66 0.93 -8.53
N LYS A 25 -2.64 0.01 -8.69
CA LYS A 25 -3.32 -0.22 -9.97
C LYS A 25 -4.00 1.04 -10.53
N ALA A 26 -4.68 1.80 -9.68
CA ALA A 26 -5.32 3.04 -10.10
C ALA A 26 -4.31 4.11 -10.51
N TYR A 27 -3.14 4.13 -9.88
CA TYR A 27 -2.06 5.01 -10.28
C TYR A 27 -1.42 4.57 -11.60
N GLU A 28 -1.06 3.29 -11.74
CA GLU A 28 -0.47 2.72 -12.97
C GLU A 28 -1.38 2.92 -14.20
N SER A 29 -2.69 2.78 -14.02
CA SER A 29 -3.69 3.01 -15.08
C SER A 29 -3.97 4.49 -15.37
N GLY A 30 -3.38 5.42 -14.63
CA GLY A 30 -3.62 6.85 -14.76
C GLY A 30 -4.97 7.32 -14.20
N ALA A 31 -5.71 6.46 -13.50
CA ALA A 31 -7.00 6.80 -12.90
C ALA A 31 -6.87 7.76 -11.70
N ILE A 32 -5.73 7.74 -11.02
CA ILE A 32 -5.34 8.74 -10.01
C ILE A 32 -3.91 9.26 -10.27
N PRO A 33 -3.61 10.54 -10.01
CA PRO A 33 -2.25 11.06 -10.15
C PRO A 33 -1.36 10.63 -8.98
N LYS A 34 -0.03 10.64 -9.18
CA LYS A 34 0.97 10.23 -8.17
C LYS A 34 0.81 10.94 -6.83
N LYS A 35 0.53 12.24 -6.85
CA LYS A 35 0.27 13.04 -5.64
C LYS A 35 -0.94 12.53 -4.85
N THR A 36 -1.99 12.07 -5.54
CA THR A 36 -3.17 11.50 -4.90
C THR A 36 -2.85 10.14 -4.29
N ALA A 37 -2.15 9.27 -5.02
CA ALA A 37 -1.69 7.97 -4.48
C ALA A 37 -0.86 8.17 -3.19
N SER A 38 0.15 9.04 -3.24
CA SER A 38 0.96 9.42 -2.08
C SER A 38 0.11 9.96 -0.92
N ALA A 39 -0.81 10.90 -1.18
CA ALA A 39 -1.65 11.50 -0.15
C ALA A 39 -2.61 10.51 0.51
N LEU A 40 -3.22 9.61 -0.28
CA LEU A 40 -4.06 8.53 0.22
C LEU A 40 -3.25 7.60 1.13
N SER A 41 -2.06 7.20 0.68
CA SER A 41 -1.17 6.31 1.44
C SER A 41 -0.69 6.94 2.74
N LYS A 42 -0.31 8.23 2.74
CA LYS A 42 0.02 8.99 3.98
C LYS A 42 -1.13 8.97 5.00
N ARG A 43 -2.37 9.16 4.53
CA ARG A 43 -3.56 9.17 5.40
C ARG A 43 -3.87 7.80 5.98
N THR A 44 -3.78 6.76 5.16
CA THR A 44 -4.01 5.38 5.60
C THR A 44 -2.88 4.89 6.53
N LEU A 45 -1.61 5.21 6.23
CA LEU A 45 -0.45 4.88 7.07
C LEU A 45 -0.60 5.43 8.49
N LYS A 46 -1.05 6.68 8.67
CA LYS A 46 -1.28 7.27 10.00
C LYS A 46 -2.29 6.50 10.85
N LYS A 47 -3.21 5.77 10.21
CA LYS A 47 -4.18 4.91 10.91
C LYS A 47 -3.61 3.52 11.11
N PHE A 48 -2.96 2.97 10.09
CA PHE A 48 -2.33 1.65 10.13
C PHE A 48 -1.20 1.57 11.16
N SER A 49 -0.44 2.64 11.37
CA SER A 49 0.58 2.73 12.42
C SER A 49 0.02 2.62 13.85
N LYS A 50 -1.30 2.68 14.03
CA LYS A 50 -1.98 2.49 15.31
C LYS A 50 -2.65 1.12 15.44
N TYR A 51 -2.66 0.33 14.38
CA TYR A 51 -3.12 -1.04 14.43
C TYR A 51 -2.19 -1.86 15.31
N ILE A 52 -2.75 -2.68 16.20
CA ILE A 52 -2.01 -3.56 17.10
C ILE A 52 -2.04 -4.95 16.47
N PRO A 53 -0.93 -5.43 15.87
CA PRO A 53 -0.90 -6.76 15.28
C PRO A 53 -0.80 -7.83 16.37
N ASN A 54 -1.39 -9.00 16.09
CA ASN A 54 -1.11 -10.20 16.87
C ASN A 54 0.33 -10.68 16.62
N PRO A 55 0.94 -11.47 17.53
CA PRO A 55 2.33 -11.94 17.36
C PRO A 55 2.57 -12.68 16.05
N GLU A 56 1.60 -13.48 15.60
CA GLU A 56 1.66 -14.27 14.36
C GLU A 56 1.65 -13.40 13.09
N GLU A 57 1.05 -12.21 13.17
CA GLU A 57 0.91 -11.29 12.04
C GLU A 57 1.94 -10.16 12.07
N ARG A 58 2.82 -10.13 13.09
CA ARG A 58 3.75 -9.03 13.33
C ARG A 58 4.69 -8.79 12.15
N GLU A 59 5.23 -9.85 11.57
CA GLU A 59 6.11 -9.76 10.40
C GLU A 59 5.39 -9.15 9.19
N ASN A 60 4.16 -9.60 8.93
CA ASN A 60 3.35 -9.08 7.83
C ASN A 60 2.93 -7.63 8.06
N TYR A 61 2.69 -7.25 9.31
CA TYR A 61 2.42 -5.87 9.70
C TYR A 61 3.61 -4.95 9.44
N ASP A 62 4.81 -5.35 9.86
CA ASP A 62 6.03 -4.56 9.68
C ASP A 62 6.35 -4.42 8.17
N LYS A 63 6.20 -5.49 7.38
CA LYS A 63 6.31 -5.42 5.90
C LYS A 63 5.30 -4.43 5.28
N LEU A 64 4.04 -4.45 5.71
CA LEU A 64 3.04 -3.50 5.22
C LEU A 64 3.39 -2.05 5.59
N LEU A 65 3.94 -1.81 6.78
CA LEU A 65 4.37 -0.47 7.17
C LEU A 65 5.47 0.06 6.25
N ASP A 66 6.43 -0.78 5.89
CA ASP A 66 7.51 -0.42 4.99
C ASP A 66 6.97 -0.12 3.59
N LEU A 67 6.11 -0.98 3.05
CA LEU A 67 5.47 -0.76 1.76
C LEU A 67 4.60 0.51 1.75
N PHE A 68 3.89 0.80 2.84
CA PHE A 68 3.14 2.06 2.98
C PHE A 68 4.04 3.27 2.98
N SER A 69 5.16 3.20 3.71
CA SER A 69 6.14 4.27 3.78
C SER A 69 6.70 4.55 2.39
N SER A 70 7.00 3.50 1.64
CA SER A 70 7.43 3.57 0.26
C SER A 70 6.37 4.20 -0.65
N LEU A 71 5.12 3.73 -0.62
CA LEU A 71 4.05 4.30 -1.45
C LEU A 71 3.70 5.74 -1.05
N SER A 72 3.87 6.10 0.22
CA SER A 72 3.64 7.46 0.72
C SER A 72 4.62 8.49 0.16
N THR A 73 5.77 8.05 -0.36
CA THR A 73 6.82 8.91 -0.91
C THR A 73 6.95 8.82 -2.43
N VAL A 74 6.06 8.07 -3.11
CA VAL A 74 6.08 7.91 -4.57
C VAL A 74 5.93 9.22 -5.34
N ASP A 75 5.39 10.26 -4.71
CA ASP A 75 5.30 11.60 -5.30
C ASP A 75 6.67 12.25 -5.55
N ARG A 76 7.73 11.75 -4.91
CA ARG A 76 9.12 12.17 -5.06
C ARG A 76 9.91 11.36 -6.08
N ALA A 77 9.37 10.22 -6.53
CA ALA A 77 9.98 9.43 -7.58
C ALA A 77 9.70 10.10 -8.94
N ASP A 78 10.69 10.08 -9.83
CA ASP A 78 10.59 10.67 -11.17
C ASP A 78 11.19 9.76 -12.25
N GLY A 79 10.62 9.82 -13.46
CA GLY A 79 11.17 9.20 -14.65
C GLY A 79 11.23 7.67 -14.59
N ASN A 80 12.35 7.09 -15.03
CA ASN A 80 12.53 5.64 -15.09
C ASN A 80 12.63 4.99 -13.70
N PHE A 81 13.08 5.75 -12.70
CA PHE A 81 13.14 5.27 -11.32
C PHE A 81 11.74 5.00 -10.76
N GLU A 82 10.77 5.86 -11.07
CA GLU A 82 9.36 5.70 -10.66
C GLU A 82 8.76 4.36 -11.10
N LYS A 83 8.99 3.97 -12.36
CA LYS A 83 8.48 2.71 -12.91
C LYS A 83 9.10 1.49 -12.24
N PHE A 84 10.42 1.49 -12.05
CA PHE A 84 11.13 0.41 -11.37
C PHE A 84 10.68 0.30 -9.91
N TYR A 85 10.60 1.43 -9.23
CA TYR A 85 10.17 1.52 -7.83
C TYR A 85 8.75 0.97 -7.62
N LEU A 86 7.80 1.37 -8.48
CA LEU A 86 6.43 0.84 -8.46
C LEU A 86 6.36 -0.65 -8.75
N GLY A 87 7.17 -1.13 -9.71
CA GLY A 87 7.28 -2.55 -10.03
C GLY A 87 7.70 -3.38 -8.82
N SER A 88 8.80 -2.97 -8.15
CA SER A 88 9.29 -3.62 -6.93
C SER A 88 8.23 -3.62 -5.82
N LEU A 89 7.61 -2.47 -5.57
CA LEU A 89 6.60 -2.31 -4.52
C LEU A 89 5.37 -3.20 -4.76
N LYS A 90 4.99 -3.37 -6.03
CA LYS A 90 3.89 -4.24 -6.44
C LYS A 90 4.24 -5.72 -6.28
N GLU A 91 5.44 -6.14 -6.68
CA GLU A 91 5.90 -7.52 -6.54
C GLU A 91 6.00 -7.96 -5.07
N GLU A 92 6.54 -7.09 -4.21
CA GLU A 92 6.59 -7.33 -2.77
C GLU A 92 5.17 -7.41 -2.16
N LEU A 93 4.26 -6.57 -2.63
CA LEU A 93 2.87 -6.58 -2.17
C LEU A 93 2.10 -7.82 -2.64
N ASP A 94 2.31 -8.27 -3.88
CA ASP A 94 1.69 -9.47 -4.43
C ASP A 94 2.19 -10.71 -3.66
N THR A 95 3.50 -10.81 -3.41
CA THR A 95 4.09 -11.87 -2.56
C THR A 95 3.49 -11.87 -1.15
N LEU A 96 3.32 -10.70 -0.55
CA LEU A 96 2.69 -10.58 0.75
C LEU A 96 1.21 -11.01 0.72
N LEU A 97 0.46 -10.60 -0.31
CA LEU A 97 -0.94 -10.99 -0.48
C LEU A 97 -1.09 -12.50 -0.55
N GLU A 98 -0.24 -13.19 -1.32
CA GLU A 98 -0.21 -14.65 -1.39
C GLU A 98 0.04 -15.28 -0.01
N SER A 99 0.99 -14.75 0.76
CA SER A 99 1.26 -15.24 2.12
C SER A 99 0.07 -15.07 3.06
N LEU A 100 -0.73 -14.02 2.87
CA LEU A 100 -1.94 -13.73 3.64
C LEU A 100 -3.19 -14.49 3.13
N GLU A 101 -3.12 -15.17 2.00
CA GLU A 101 -4.20 -16.05 1.52
C GLU A 101 -4.06 -17.49 2.04
N VAL A 102 -2.84 -17.88 2.41
CA VAL A 102 -2.50 -19.24 2.86
C VAL A 102 -2.54 -19.38 4.40
N ALA A 103 -2.51 -18.27 5.13
CA ALA A 103 -2.65 -18.19 6.59
C ALA A 103 -4.11 -18.10 7.04
#